data_AF-A0A9D6KVI1-F1
#
_entry.id   AF-A0A9D6KVI1-F1
#
_cell.length_a   1.000
_cell.length_b   1.000
_cell.length_c   1.000
_cell.angle_alpha   90.00
_cell.angle_beta   90.00
_cell.angle_gamma   90.00
#
_symmetry.space_group_name_H-M   'P 1'
#
loop_
_entity.id
_entity.type
_entity.pdbx_description
1 polymer ?
#
loop_
_entity_poly.entity_id
_entity_poly.type
_entity_poly.pdbx_seq_one_letter_code
_entity_poly.pdbx_strand_id
1 'polypeptide(L)'
;MGKAQLIRALQIAAGILVVVLVVGLYKAKSDASKAEAHVRQLHQEISETEASNRALNAEIAHLESPAHVQELAQQHLDVTPGGQSAALPESSMASRLPAPRERQSHP
;
A
#
# COMPACT_ATOMS: atom_id res chain seq x y z
N MET A 1 58.36 -37.30 22.64
CA MET A 1 57.85 -36.92 21.31
C MET A 1 56.47 -36.23 21.31
N GLY A 2 55.68 -36.29 22.40
CA GLY A 2 54.32 -35.70 22.41
C GLY A 2 54.23 -34.16 22.40
N LYS A 3 55.19 -33.43 22.97
CA LYS A 3 55.14 -31.94 23.03
C LYS A 3 55.18 -31.29 21.64
N ALA A 4 56.00 -31.81 20.73
CA ALA A 4 56.12 -31.29 19.37
C ALA A 4 54.85 -31.53 18.54
N GLN A 5 54.18 -32.67 18.75
CA GLN A 5 52.89 -32.95 18.12
C GLN A 5 51.79 -32.04 18.65
N LEU A 6 51.79 -31.75 19.95
CA LEU A 6 50.82 -30.82 20.56
C LEU A 6 50.96 -29.40 20.00
N ILE A 7 52.19 -28.91 19.88
CA ILE A 7 52.47 -27.57 19.33
C ILE A 7 52.04 -27.47 17.86
N ARG A 8 52.34 -28.50 17.06
CA ARG A 8 51.91 -28.55 15.64
C ARG A 8 50.39 -28.59 15.51
N ALA A 9 49.70 -29.37 16.35
CA ALA A 9 48.24 -29.42 16.37
C ALA A 9 47.64 -28.05 16.76
N LEU A 10 48.23 -27.37 17.74
CA LEU A 10 47.81 -26.03 18.14
C LEU A 10 48.01 -25.01 17.01
N GLN A 11 49.13 -25.06 16.28
CA GLN A 11 49.39 -24.18 15.14
C GLN A 11 48.39 -24.40 14.01
N ILE A 12 48.05 -25.66 13.71
CA ILE A 12 47.03 -25.99 12.71
C ILE A 12 45.66 -25.47 13.14
N ALA A 13 45.28 -25.68 14.41
CA ALA A 13 44.02 -25.18 14.94
C ALA A 13 43.94 -23.65 14.90
N ALA A 14 45.02 -22.95 15.25
CA ALA A 14 45.11 -21.50 15.14
C ALA A 14 44.97 -21.03 13.68
N GLY A 15 45.61 -21.71 12.73
CA GLY A 15 45.46 -21.42 11.30
C GLY A 15 44.03 -21.60 10.81
N ILE A 16 43.36 -22.69 11.20
CA ILE A 16 41.95 -22.93 10.88
C ILE A 16 41.07 -21.82 11.44
N LEU A 17 41.30 -21.41 12.69
CA LEU A 17 40.53 -20.34 13.34
C LEU A 17 40.66 -19.01 12.58
N VAL A 18 41.87 -18.67 12.13
CA VAL A 18 42.10 -17.47 11.30
C VAL A 18 41.33 -17.57 9.98
N VAL A 19 41.37 -18.72 9.30
CA VAL A 19 40.63 -18.91 8.03
C VAL A 19 39.12 -18.75 8.27
N VAL A 20 38.58 -19.34 9.33
CA VAL A 20 37.16 -19.20 9.70
C VAL A 20 36.81 -17.75 9.96
N LEU A 21 37.64 -17.00 10.68
CA LEU A 21 37.40 -15.57 10.94
C LEU A 21 37.43 -14.74 9.65
N VAL A 22 38.38 -14.98 8.75
CA VAL A 22 38.47 -14.26 7.46
C VAL A 22 37.24 -14.53 6.60
N VAL A 23 36.83 -15.80 6.47
CA VAL A 23 35.65 -16.19 5.70
C VAL A 23 34.37 -15.65 6.34
N GLY A 24 34.26 -15.74 7.67
CA GLY A 24 33.14 -15.20 8.43
C GLY A 24 33.01 -13.69 8.27
N LEU A 25 34.12 -12.96 8.36
CA LEU A 25 34.14 -11.51 8.16
C LEU A 25 33.81 -11.13 6.70
N TYR A 26 34.29 -11.90 5.73
CA TYR A 26 33.95 -11.70 4.33
C TYR A 26 32.45 -11.89 4.07
N LYS A 27 31.85 -12.94 4.64
CA LYS A 27 30.41 -13.17 4.56
C LYS A 27 29.61 -12.09 5.28
N ALA A 28 29.94 -11.75 6.52
CA ALA A 28 29.24 -10.71 7.28
C ALA A 28 29.28 -9.36 6.55
N LYS A 29 30.44 -8.98 5.98
CA LYS A 29 30.58 -7.77 5.18
C LYS A 29 29.76 -7.85 3.88
N SER A 30 29.75 -9.00 3.21
CA SER A 30 28.98 -9.21 1.98
C SER A 30 27.47 -9.22 2.25
N ASP A 31 27.03 -9.78 3.36
CA ASP A 31 25.61 -9.90 3.71
C ASP A 31 25.06 -8.54 4.16
N ALA A 32 25.83 -7.78 4.93
CA ALA A 32 25.50 -6.39 5.27
C ALA A 32 25.37 -5.53 4.00
N SER A 33 26.33 -5.65 3.07
CA SER A 33 26.31 -4.86 1.82
C SER A 33 25.15 -5.23 0.90
N LYS A 34 24.78 -6.53 0.84
CA LYS A 34 23.65 -7.01 0.04
C LYS A 34 22.30 -6.62 0.63
N ALA A 35 22.13 -6.74 1.94
CA ALA A 35 20.91 -6.32 2.62
C ALA A 35 20.65 -4.82 2.42
N GLU A 36 21.69 -3.99 2.54
CA GLU A 36 21.58 -2.56 2.37
C GLU A 36 21.25 -2.15 0.92
N ALA A 37 21.82 -2.86 -0.07
CA ALA A 37 21.49 -2.67 -1.48
C ALA A 37 20.03 -3.06 -1.79
N HIS A 38 19.56 -4.16 -1.20
CA HIS A 38 18.19 -4.64 -1.38
C HIS A 38 17.16 -3.68 -0.76
N VAL A 39 17.44 -3.15 0.44
CA VAL A 39 16.59 -2.15 1.10
C VAL A 39 16.52 -0.86 0.28
N ARG A 40 17.65 -0.40 -0.28
CA ARG A 40 17.67 0.78 -1.16
C ARG A 40 16.83 0.58 -2.41
N GLN A 41 16.94 -0.59 -3.06
CA GLN A 41 16.14 -0.92 -4.23
C GLN A 41 14.64 -0.95 -3.89
N LEU A 42 14.27 -1.60 -2.78
CA LEU A 42 12.88 -1.69 -2.35
C LEU A 42 12.28 -0.31 -2.04
N HIS A 43 13.05 0.58 -1.40
CA HIS A 43 12.61 1.96 -1.16
C HIS A 43 12.36 2.72 -2.45
N GLN A 44 13.20 2.51 -3.47
CA GLN A 44 13.03 3.15 -4.77
C GLN A 44 11.75 2.66 -5.46
N GLU A 45 11.51 1.34 -5.48
CA GLU A 45 10.30 0.74 -6.06
C GLU A 45 9.02 1.22 -5.35
N ILE A 46 9.03 1.34 -4.01
CA ILE A 46 7.92 1.90 -3.24
C ILE A 46 7.67 3.36 -3.64
N SER A 47 8.73 4.17 -3.73
CA SER A 47 8.59 5.60 -4.04
C SER A 47 8.00 5.85 -5.43
N GLU A 48 8.39 5.02 -6.41
CA GLU A 48 7.84 5.07 -7.78
C GLU A 48 6.36 4.64 -7.79
N THR A 49 6.03 3.58 -7.06
CA THR A 49 4.65 3.08 -6.96
C THR A 49 3.71 4.07 -6.28
N GLU A 50 4.18 4.74 -5.22
CA GLU A 50 3.42 5.79 -4.54
C GLU A 50 3.19 7.01 -5.44
N ALA A 51 4.19 7.40 -6.25
CA ALA A 51 4.04 8.47 -7.21
C ALA A 51 2.97 8.13 -8.27
N SER A 52 2.96 6.89 -8.76
CA SER A 52 1.93 6.41 -9.69
C SER A 52 0.53 6.42 -9.05
N ASN A 53 0.40 5.98 -7.79
CA ASN A 53 -0.88 6.00 -7.08
C ASN A 53 -1.39 7.44 -6.87
N ARG A 54 -0.50 8.38 -6.54
CA ARG A 54 -0.90 9.80 -6.41
C ARG A 54 -1.43 10.36 -7.73
N ALA A 55 -0.80 10.03 -8.86
CA ALA A 55 -1.27 10.46 -10.17
C ALA A 55 -2.65 9.87 -10.50
N LEU A 56 -2.81 8.54 -10.32
CA LEU A 56 -4.10 7.86 -10.56
C LEU A 56 -5.20 8.40 -9.65
N ASN A 57 -4.93 8.61 -8.36
CA ASN A 57 -5.92 9.15 -7.44
C ASN A 57 -6.34 10.59 -7.82
N ALA A 58 -5.42 11.39 -8.35
CA ALA A 58 -5.76 12.72 -8.86
C ALA A 58 -6.67 12.63 -10.10
N GLU A 59 -6.43 11.66 -10.98
CA GLU A 59 -7.27 11.40 -12.15
C GLU A 59 -8.66 10.88 -11.74
N ILE A 60 -8.74 9.96 -10.78
CA ILE A 60 -10.01 9.48 -10.22
C ILE A 60 -10.77 10.64 -9.58
N ALA A 61 -10.13 11.47 -8.76
CA ALA A 61 -10.78 12.63 -8.15
C ALA A 61 -11.31 13.64 -9.20
N HIS A 62 -10.66 13.71 -10.35
CA HIS A 62 -11.13 14.52 -11.48
C HIS A 62 -12.35 13.89 -12.17
N LEU A 63 -12.31 12.58 -12.44
CA LEU A 63 -13.39 11.82 -13.08
C LEU A 63 -14.63 11.68 -12.19
N GLU A 64 -14.43 11.47 -10.89
CA GLU A 64 -15.49 11.41 -9.88
C GLU A 64 -15.94 12.80 -9.41
N SER A 65 -15.44 13.87 -10.04
CA SER A 65 -15.81 15.21 -9.61
C SER A 65 -17.34 15.39 -9.65
N PRO A 66 -17.93 16.05 -8.65
CA PRO A 66 -19.38 16.22 -8.56
C PRO A 66 -19.98 16.85 -9.81
N ALA A 67 -19.22 17.71 -10.49
CA ALA A 67 -19.60 18.33 -11.75
C ALA A 67 -19.73 17.31 -12.88
N HIS A 68 -18.78 16.37 -13.01
CA HIS A 68 -18.81 15.34 -14.05
C HIS A 68 -19.93 14.32 -13.80
N VAL A 69 -20.14 13.91 -12.54
CA VAL A 69 -21.26 13.04 -12.17
C VAL A 69 -22.61 13.73 -12.43
N GLN A 70 -22.72 15.04 -12.17
CA GLN A 70 -23.92 15.82 -12.48
C GLN A 70 -24.16 15.96 -13.99
N GLU A 71 -23.11 16.14 -14.79
CA GLU A 71 -23.19 16.19 -16.25
C GLU A 71 -23.68 14.86 -16.82
N LEU A 72 -23.10 13.75 -16.37
CA LEU A 72 -23.52 12.40 -16.78
C LEU A 72 -24.98 12.11 -16.37
N ALA A 73 -25.39 12.53 -15.17
CA ALA A 73 -26.76 12.38 -14.68
C ALA A 73 -27.76 13.22 -15.48
N GLN A 74 -27.41 14.44 -15.87
CA GLN A 74 -28.24 15.27 -16.75
C GLN A 74 -28.37 14.65 -18.14
N GLN A 75 -27.27 14.16 -18.72
CA GLN A 75 -27.28 13.58 -20.06
C GLN A 75 -28.05 12.25 -20.15
N HIS A 76 -27.96 11.39 -19.13
CA HIS A 76 -28.47 10.02 -19.23
C HIS A 76 -29.71 9.74 -18.39
N LEU A 77 -29.99 10.53 -17.36
CA LEU A 77 -31.13 10.29 -16.45
C LEU A 77 -32.16 11.44 -16.44
N ASP A 78 -31.97 12.50 -17.23
CA ASP A 78 -32.86 13.69 -17.30
C ASP A 78 -33.20 14.28 -15.91
N VAL A 79 -32.30 14.07 -14.94
CA VAL A 79 -32.42 14.59 -13.57
C VAL A 79 -31.57 15.84 -13.46
N THR A 80 -32.24 16.97 -13.31
CA THR A 80 -31.58 18.23 -12.94
C THR A 80 -31.39 18.24 -11.42
N PRO A 81 -30.15 18.44 -10.89
CA PRO A 81 -29.95 18.62 -9.47
C PRO A 81 -30.77 19.82 -8.99
N GLY A 82 -31.69 19.60 -8.07
CA GLY A 82 -32.35 20.70 -7.38
C GLY A 82 -31.28 21.47 -6.59
N GLY A 83 -31.04 22.74 -6.96
CA GLY A 83 -30.13 23.61 -6.21
C GLY A 83 -30.52 23.71 -4.73
N GLN A 84 -29.69 24.29 -3.86
CA GLN A 84 -29.97 24.34 -2.41
C GLN A 84 -31.38 24.88 -2.05
N SER A 85 -32.01 25.70 -2.89
CA SER A 85 -33.42 26.12 -2.74
C SER A 85 -34.47 25.02 -2.95
N ALA A 86 -34.09 23.87 -3.52
CA ALA A 86 -34.91 22.67 -3.66
C ALA A 86 -34.72 21.68 -2.49
N ALA A 87 -33.74 21.91 -1.62
CA ALA A 87 -33.60 21.15 -0.37
C ALA A 87 -34.74 21.55 0.57
N LEU A 88 -35.75 20.68 0.67
CA LEU A 88 -36.85 20.85 1.59
C LEU A 88 -36.33 20.66 3.03
N PRO A 89 -36.69 21.53 3.99
CA PRO A 89 -36.41 21.27 5.40
C PRO A 89 -37.07 19.96 5.82
N GLU A 90 -36.39 19.16 6.64
CA GLU A 90 -36.83 17.85 7.17
C GLU A 90 -38.31 17.85 7.61
N SER A 91 -38.72 18.91 8.31
CA SER A 91 -40.09 19.09 8.81
C SER A 91 -41.17 19.15 7.72
N SER A 92 -40.80 19.43 6.47
CA SER A 92 -41.70 19.53 5.32
C SER A 92 -41.67 18.33 4.37
N MET A 93 -40.79 17.35 4.62
CA MET A 93 -40.69 16.15 3.77
C MET A 93 -41.86 15.19 4.02
N ALA A 94 -42.27 15.04 5.29
CA ALA A 94 -43.34 14.14 5.70
C ALA A 94 -44.71 14.45 5.06
N SER A 95 -44.94 15.71 4.67
CA SER A 95 -46.20 16.13 4.04
C SER A 95 -46.25 15.90 2.53
N ARG A 96 -45.12 15.62 1.87
CA ARG A 96 -45.04 15.33 0.42
C ARG A 96 -44.76 13.87 0.08
N LEU A 97 -44.28 13.08 1.04
CA LEU A 97 -44.06 11.66 0.83
C LEU A 97 -45.42 10.95 0.64
N PRO A 98 -45.61 10.21 -0.46
CA PRO A 98 -46.81 9.40 -0.63
C PRO A 98 -46.91 8.38 0.51
N ALA A 99 -48.12 8.17 1.01
CA ALA A 99 -48.36 7.22 2.09
C ALA A 99 -47.71 5.86 1.75
N PRO A 100 -47.01 5.21 2.71
CA PRO A 100 -46.39 3.92 2.48
C PRO A 100 -47.40 2.97 1.86
N ARG A 101 -47.11 2.49 0.64
CA ARG A 101 -47.94 1.46 0.02
C ARG A 101 -47.74 0.21 0.87
N GLU A 102 -48.75 -0.16 1.63
CA GLU A 102 -48.77 -1.46 2.30
C GLU A 102 -48.47 -2.51 1.24
N ARG A 103 -47.36 -3.24 1.44
CA ARG A 103 -47.02 -4.41 0.63
C ARG A 103 -48.21 -5.34 0.74
N GLN A 104 -49.05 -5.39 -0.29
CA GLN A 104 -50.15 -6.36 -0.36
C GLN A 104 -49.51 -7.74 -0.32
N SER A 105 -49.55 -8.36 0.86
CA SER A 105 -49.20 -9.76 1.06
C SER A 105 -50.22 -10.60 0.31
N HIS A 106 -49.86 -11.00 -0.90
CA HIS A 106 -50.63 -11.97 -1.67
C HIS A 106 -50.57 -13.33 -0.96
N PRO A 107 -51.72 -14.00 -0.73
CA PRO A 107 -51.76 -15.37 -0.22
C PRO A 107 -51.30 -16.40 -1.24
#